data_AF-A0A0J8B0J6-F1
#
_entry.id   AF-A0A0J8B0J6-F1
#
_cell.length_a   1.000
_cell.length_b   1.000
_cell.length_c   1.000
_cell.angle_alpha   90.00
_cell.angle_beta   90.00
_cell.angle_gamma   90.00
#
_symmetry.space_group_name_H-M   'P 1'
#
loop_
_entity.id
_entity.type
_entity.pdbx_description
1 polymer ?
#
loop_
_entity_poly.entity_id
_entity_poly.type
_entity_poly.pdbx_seq_one_letter_code
_entity_poly.pdbx_strand_id
1 'polypeptide(L)'
;DSTYHTFYMDPVTGGPVRGATKQGYSDDSEWARGQAWAIYGMALSYRYEPLPEYRDAFNRLLAFYVKRLPADLVPYWDLIFTDGDEPRDSSSASIVACGLLEMADIVGGEQAEAYRVLARRMMKSLVDTYAVKDPSLSNGLVLHGTYSKKTPYNTCRGEGVDECVSWGDYYFMEALTRLARNWSTYW
;
A
#
# COMPACT_ATOMS: atom_id res chain seq x y z
N ASP A 1 8.03 -11.23 -3.06
CA ASP A 1 8.24 -10.60 -4.38
C ASP A 1 8.03 -9.10 -4.29
N SER A 2 8.85 -8.34 -4.99
CA SER A 2 8.61 -6.93 -5.28
C SER A 2 7.72 -6.77 -6.52
N THR A 3 7.29 -5.54 -6.79
CA THR A 3 6.58 -5.17 -8.02
C THR A 3 7.34 -4.10 -8.79
N TYR A 4 7.29 -4.19 -10.12
CA TYR A 4 7.47 -3.00 -10.94
C TYR A 4 6.21 -2.14 -10.87
N HIS A 5 6.37 -0.82 -10.95
CA HIS A 5 5.21 0.08 -11.05
C HIS A 5 4.53 -0.07 -12.43
N THR A 6 5.30 -0.17 -13.51
CA THR A 6 4.76 -0.32 -14.87
C THR A 6 5.49 -1.43 -15.61
N PHE A 7 4.83 -2.01 -16.61
CA PHE A 7 5.42 -3.03 -17.47
C PHE A 7 5.10 -2.73 -18.93
N TYR A 8 6.11 -2.79 -19.79
CA TYR A 8 5.96 -2.59 -21.23
C TYR A 8 5.73 -3.93 -21.91
N MET A 9 4.73 -3.95 -22.79
CA MET A 9 4.36 -5.10 -23.61
C MET A 9 4.53 -4.73 -25.08
N ASP A 10 4.89 -5.71 -25.91
CA ASP A 10 4.94 -5.53 -27.36
C ASP A 10 3.49 -5.42 -27.90
N PRO A 11 3.13 -4.31 -28.59
CA PRO A 11 1.77 -4.09 -29.06
C PRO A 11 1.37 -4.99 -30.24
N VAL A 12 2.33 -5.65 -30.90
CA VAL A 12 2.09 -6.58 -32.02
C VAL A 12 1.98 -8.01 -31.50
N THR A 13 2.91 -8.44 -30.63
CA THR A 13 2.99 -9.84 -30.19
C THR A 13 2.31 -10.11 -28.85
N GLY A 14 2.08 -9.08 -28.03
CA GLY A 14 1.64 -9.22 -26.64
C GLY A 14 2.71 -9.79 -25.71
N GLY A 15 3.96 -9.93 -26.17
CA GLY A 15 5.07 -10.45 -25.37
C GLY A 15 5.61 -9.43 -24.35
N PRO A 16 6.26 -9.90 -23.26
CA PRO A 16 6.85 -9.02 -22.26
C PRO A 16 8.12 -8.32 -22.80
N VAL A 17 8.26 -7.03 -22.53
CA VAL A 17 9.44 -6.25 -22.92
C VAL A 17 10.32 -5.91 -21.72
N ARG A 18 9.80 -5.13 -20.75
CA ARG A 18 10.55 -4.75 -19.55
C ARG A 18 9.66 -4.17 -18.45
N GLY A 19 10.08 -4.33 -17.20
CA GLY A 19 9.60 -3.55 -16.07
C GLY A 19 10.19 -2.14 -16.08
N ALA A 20 9.46 -1.19 -15.49
CA ALA A 20 9.92 0.18 -15.32
C ALA A 20 9.18 0.86 -14.16
N THR A 21 9.74 1.95 -13.67
CA THR A 21 9.06 2.86 -12.75
C THR A 21 8.84 4.23 -13.36
N LYS A 22 7.66 4.79 -13.10
CA LYS A 22 7.42 6.22 -13.30
C LYS A 22 7.65 7.03 -12.03
N GLN A 23 7.32 6.43 -10.88
CA GLN A 23 7.18 7.14 -9.61
C GLN A 23 8.05 6.61 -8.48
N GLY A 24 8.53 5.37 -8.52
CA GLY A 24 9.49 4.85 -7.55
C GLY A 24 10.82 5.58 -7.61
N TYR A 25 11.72 5.30 -6.67
CA TYR A 25 13.04 5.86 -6.63
C TYR A 25 13.84 5.59 -7.91
N SER A 26 13.82 4.36 -8.43
CA SER A 26 14.47 3.91 -9.67
C SER A 26 13.74 2.70 -10.27
N ASP A 27 14.08 2.29 -11.49
CA ASP A 27 13.49 1.09 -12.12
C ASP A 27 13.69 -0.18 -11.28
N ASP A 28 14.79 -0.24 -10.51
CA ASP A 28 15.14 -1.35 -9.61
C ASP A 28 14.72 -1.11 -8.15
N SER A 29 13.91 -0.07 -7.87
CA SER A 29 13.38 0.19 -6.52
C SER A 29 11.94 -0.32 -6.37
N GLU A 30 11.41 -0.21 -5.16
CA GLU A 30 10.14 -0.80 -4.78
C GLU A 30 9.19 0.24 -4.22
N TRP A 31 8.53 0.96 -5.13
CA TRP A 31 7.57 2.00 -4.75
C TRP A 31 6.48 1.46 -3.82
N ALA A 32 6.39 2.01 -2.61
CA ALA A 32 5.59 1.43 -1.53
C ALA A 32 4.11 1.28 -1.91
N ARG A 33 3.53 2.33 -2.50
CA ARG A 33 2.14 2.30 -2.97
C ARG A 33 1.91 1.33 -4.12
N GLY A 34 2.90 1.08 -4.98
CA GLY A 34 2.82 0.05 -6.02
C GLY A 34 2.71 -1.35 -5.43
N GLN A 35 3.49 -1.63 -4.39
CA GLN A 35 3.37 -2.86 -3.61
C GLN A 35 2.01 -2.96 -2.91
N ALA A 36 1.52 -1.86 -2.34
CA ALA A 36 0.22 -1.81 -1.67
C ALA A 36 -0.95 -2.09 -2.63
N TRP A 37 -0.93 -1.53 -3.84
CA TRP A 37 -1.91 -1.84 -4.87
C TRP A 37 -1.93 -3.31 -5.25
N ALA A 38 -0.76 -3.94 -5.38
CA ALA A 38 -0.70 -5.36 -5.67
C ALA A 38 -1.25 -6.20 -4.52
N ILE A 39 -0.94 -5.86 -3.26
CA ILE A 39 -1.48 -6.57 -2.08
C ILE A 39 -3.01 -6.48 -2.06
N TYR A 40 -3.57 -5.28 -2.11
CA TYR A 40 -5.03 -5.15 -2.05
C TYR A 40 -5.69 -5.71 -3.32
N GLY A 41 -5.12 -5.45 -4.50
CA GLY A 41 -5.62 -5.97 -5.77
C GLY A 41 -5.66 -7.50 -5.82
N MET A 42 -4.67 -8.21 -5.26
CA MET A 42 -4.70 -9.67 -5.18
C MET A 42 -5.77 -10.17 -4.22
N ALA A 43 -6.03 -9.47 -3.10
CA ALA A 43 -7.13 -9.82 -2.21
C ALA A 43 -8.50 -9.66 -2.88
N LEU A 44 -8.70 -8.55 -3.61
CA LEU A 44 -9.91 -8.32 -4.41
C LEU A 44 -10.06 -9.37 -5.51
N SER A 45 -8.98 -9.67 -6.25
CA SER A 45 -9.00 -10.68 -7.31
C SER A 45 -9.38 -12.05 -6.74
N TYR A 46 -8.82 -12.41 -5.59
CA TYR A 46 -9.14 -13.68 -4.91
C TYR A 46 -10.57 -13.74 -4.38
N ARG A 47 -11.18 -12.61 -3.99
CA ARG A 47 -12.62 -12.57 -3.65
C ARG A 47 -13.48 -12.95 -4.85
N TYR A 48 -13.20 -12.35 -6.01
CA TYR A 48 -14.00 -12.52 -7.21
C TYR A 48 -13.75 -13.88 -7.88
N GLU A 49 -12.51 -14.33 -7.86
CA GLU A 49 -12.08 -15.57 -8.47
C GLU A 49 -11.07 -16.24 -7.53
N PRO A 50 -11.46 -17.27 -6.75
CA PRO A 50 -10.64 -17.84 -5.69
C PRO A 50 -9.55 -18.79 -6.24
N LEU A 51 -8.72 -18.29 -7.15
CA LEU A 51 -7.56 -19.00 -7.70
C LEU A 51 -6.40 -18.99 -6.69
N PRO A 52 -5.77 -20.15 -6.41
CA PRO A 52 -4.64 -20.23 -5.48
C PRO A 52 -3.50 -19.26 -5.79
N GLU A 53 -3.26 -18.97 -7.07
CA GLU A 53 -2.21 -18.09 -7.56
C GLU A 53 -2.34 -16.66 -7.02
N TYR A 54 -3.56 -16.15 -6.87
CA TYR A 54 -3.79 -14.81 -6.29
C TYR A 54 -3.49 -14.77 -4.80
N ARG A 55 -3.86 -15.83 -4.07
CA ARG A 55 -3.53 -15.95 -2.64
C ARG A 55 -2.03 -16.11 -2.43
N ASP A 56 -1.36 -16.90 -3.26
CA ASP A 56 0.09 -17.08 -3.20
C ASP A 56 0.83 -15.78 -3.55
N ALA A 57 0.36 -15.04 -4.56
CA ALA A 57 0.85 -13.71 -4.88
C ALA A 57 0.66 -12.75 -3.70
N PHE A 58 -0.55 -12.67 -3.13
CA PHE A 58 -0.84 -11.86 -1.94
C PHE A 58 0.15 -12.13 -0.80
N ASN A 59 0.36 -13.40 -0.46
CA ASN A 59 1.27 -13.80 0.62
C ASN A 59 2.71 -13.37 0.34
N ARG A 60 3.21 -13.59 -0.89
CA ARG A 60 4.58 -13.22 -1.28
C ARG A 60 4.79 -11.71 -1.35
N LEU A 61 3.76 -10.96 -1.76
CA LEU A 61 3.79 -9.50 -1.81
C LEU A 61 3.77 -8.90 -0.41
N LEU A 62 2.90 -9.42 0.47
CA LEU A 62 2.79 -8.98 1.86
C LEU A 62 4.07 -9.28 2.65
N ALA A 63 4.62 -10.49 2.51
CA ALA A 63 5.87 -10.87 3.18
C ALA A 63 7.03 -9.94 2.78
N PHE A 64 7.10 -9.55 1.51
CA PHE A 64 8.09 -8.60 1.02
C PHE A 64 7.91 -7.20 1.63
N TYR A 65 6.67 -6.71 1.66
CA TYR A 65 6.32 -5.40 2.22
C TYR A 65 6.67 -5.32 3.71
N VAL A 66 6.22 -6.29 4.52
CA VAL A 66 6.44 -6.32 5.97
C VAL A 66 7.94 -6.37 6.33
N LYS A 67 8.75 -7.08 5.54
CA LYS A 67 10.21 -7.17 5.77
C LYS A 67 10.93 -5.81 5.66
N ARG A 68 10.33 -4.84 4.96
CA ARG A 68 10.92 -3.51 4.70
C ARG A 68 10.22 -2.40 5.48
N LEU A 69 9.29 -2.73 6.37
CA LEU A 69 8.65 -1.72 7.20
C LEU A 69 9.60 -1.24 8.30
N PRO A 70 9.59 0.07 8.61
CA PRO A 70 10.17 0.57 9.86
C PRO A 70 9.40 0.05 11.08
N ALA A 71 9.92 0.36 12.27
CA ALA A 71 9.35 -0.11 13.54
C ALA A 71 7.88 0.30 13.78
N ASP A 72 7.46 1.47 13.27
CA ASP A 72 6.09 1.98 13.40
C ASP A 72 5.11 1.43 12.35
N LEU A 73 5.58 0.53 11.46
CA LEU A 73 4.78 -0.14 10.43
C LEU A 73 4.20 0.78 9.33
N VAL A 74 4.67 2.01 9.20
CA VAL A 74 4.27 2.92 8.11
C VAL A 74 5.46 3.12 7.16
N PRO A 75 5.38 2.68 5.89
CA PRO A 75 6.55 2.62 5.03
C PRO A 75 7.07 4.01 4.69
N TYR A 76 8.35 4.08 4.34
CA TYR A 76 8.85 5.15 3.48
C TYR A 76 8.15 5.10 2.12
N TRP A 77 8.19 6.20 1.36
CA TRP A 77 7.54 6.28 0.05
C TRP A 77 8.06 5.26 -0.98
N ASP A 78 9.28 4.77 -0.79
CA ASP A 78 9.88 3.64 -1.51
C ASP A 78 10.50 2.67 -0.49
N LEU A 79 10.27 1.37 -0.68
CA LEU A 79 10.62 0.33 0.29
C LEU A 79 12.12 -0.01 0.31
N ILE A 80 12.91 0.56 -0.60
CA ILE A 80 14.38 0.51 -0.47
C ILE A 80 14.85 1.24 0.79
N PHE A 81 14.08 2.22 1.27
CA PHE A 81 14.38 2.95 2.49
C PHE A 81 13.71 2.24 3.67
N THR A 82 14.51 1.87 4.66
CA THR A 82 14.06 1.23 5.90
C THR A 82 14.39 2.03 7.16
N ASP A 83 15.26 3.03 7.02
CA ASP A 83 15.65 4.01 8.04
C ASP A 83 16.00 5.36 7.38
N GLY A 84 16.35 6.36 8.20
CA GLY A 84 16.74 7.71 7.74
C GLY A 84 15.57 8.69 7.57
N ASP A 85 15.84 9.76 6.81
CA ASP A 85 15.01 10.98 6.75
C ASP A 85 14.19 11.10 5.46
N GLU A 86 13.99 9.99 4.73
CA GLU A 86 13.12 9.99 3.56
C GLU A 86 11.65 10.15 3.97
N PRO A 87 10.77 10.73 3.13
CA PRO A 87 9.37 10.91 3.49
C PRO A 87 8.63 9.58 3.55
N ARG A 88 7.58 9.56 4.36
CA ARG A 88 6.68 8.41 4.49
C ARG A 88 5.69 8.33 3.33
N ASP A 89 5.00 7.21 3.26
CA ASP A 89 3.75 7.13 2.51
C ASP A 89 2.68 6.41 3.34
N SER A 90 2.01 7.18 4.19
CA SER A 90 0.89 6.70 5.01
C SER A 90 -0.24 6.09 4.18
N SER A 91 -0.42 6.58 2.94
CA SER A 91 -1.44 6.04 2.03
C SER A 91 -1.19 4.57 1.69
N SER A 92 0.08 4.17 1.51
CA SER A 92 0.46 2.77 1.29
C SER A 92 0.09 1.89 2.48
N ALA A 93 0.31 2.34 3.72
CA ALA A 93 -0.08 1.60 4.90
C ALA A 93 -1.61 1.45 5.01
N SER A 94 -2.37 2.51 4.73
CA SER A 94 -3.84 2.47 4.71
C SER A 94 -4.37 1.44 3.68
N ILE A 95 -3.80 1.43 2.47
CA ILE A 95 -4.17 0.48 1.40
C ILE A 95 -3.87 -0.96 1.81
N VAL A 96 -2.69 -1.24 2.37
CA VAL A 96 -2.32 -2.58 2.84
C VAL A 96 -3.22 -3.03 3.98
N ALA A 97 -3.59 -2.14 4.91
CA ALA A 97 -4.54 -2.47 5.97
C ALA A 97 -5.90 -2.92 5.40
N CYS A 98 -6.41 -2.24 4.36
CA CYS A 98 -7.62 -2.69 3.66
C CYS A 98 -7.43 -4.07 3.01
N GLY A 99 -6.31 -4.31 2.31
CA GLY A 99 -6.03 -5.60 1.67
C GLY A 99 -5.91 -6.77 2.67
N LEU A 100 -5.34 -6.51 3.85
CA LEU A 100 -5.27 -7.49 4.94
C LEU A 100 -6.66 -7.85 5.47
N LEU A 101 -7.49 -6.84 5.75
CA LEU A 101 -8.85 -7.05 6.24
C LEU A 101 -9.71 -7.75 5.19
N GLU A 102 -9.55 -7.37 3.93
CA GLU A 102 -10.20 -8.01 2.79
C GLU A 102 -9.87 -9.50 2.70
N MET A 103 -8.58 -9.85 2.71
CA MET A 103 -8.16 -11.25 2.65
C MET A 103 -8.62 -12.03 3.89
N ALA A 104 -8.61 -11.41 5.07
CA ALA A 104 -9.04 -12.03 6.32
C ALA A 104 -10.53 -12.43 6.30
N ASP A 105 -11.37 -11.69 5.60
CA ASP A 105 -12.79 -12.01 5.45
C ASP A 105 -13.03 -13.21 4.52
N ILE A 106 -12.04 -13.57 3.70
CA ILE A 106 -12.13 -14.67 2.73
C ILE A 106 -11.53 -15.96 3.31
N VAL A 107 -10.33 -15.92 3.91
CA VAL A 107 -9.55 -17.15 4.21
C VAL A 107 -9.87 -17.82 5.56
N GLY A 108 -10.46 -17.09 6.51
CA GLY A 108 -10.79 -17.62 7.84
C GLY A 108 -9.61 -18.15 8.68
N GLY A 109 -9.91 -18.72 9.85
CA GLY A 109 -8.94 -19.40 10.72
C GLY A 109 -7.82 -18.51 11.28
N GLU A 110 -6.72 -19.15 11.66
CA GLU A 110 -5.55 -18.50 12.27
C GLU A 110 -4.91 -17.45 11.33
N GLN A 111 -4.88 -17.74 10.02
CA GLN A 111 -4.31 -16.82 9.03
C GLN A 111 -5.12 -15.53 8.92
N ALA A 112 -6.46 -15.61 8.95
CA ALA A 112 -7.30 -14.42 8.98
C ALA A 112 -7.05 -13.58 10.24
N GLU A 113 -6.85 -14.22 11.40
CA GLU A 113 -6.56 -13.48 12.63
C GLU A 113 -5.18 -12.81 12.57
N ALA A 114 -4.16 -13.46 12.01
CA ALA A 114 -2.86 -12.85 11.78
C ALA A 114 -2.95 -11.59 10.92
N TYR A 115 -3.77 -11.62 9.85
CA TYR A 115 -4.00 -10.44 9.00
C TYR A 115 -4.75 -9.33 9.74
N ARG A 116 -5.78 -9.66 10.52
CA ARG A 116 -6.50 -8.67 11.34
C ARG A 116 -5.60 -8.04 12.40
N VAL A 117 -4.73 -8.82 13.05
CA VAL A 117 -3.75 -8.31 14.02
C VAL A 117 -2.79 -7.32 13.34
N LEU A 118 -2.22 -7.68 12.20
CA LEU A 118 -1.31 -6.80 11.47
C LEU A 118 -2.01 -5.50 11.03
N ALA A 119 -3.22 -5.61 10.46
CA ALA A 119 -4.01 -4.44 10.06
C ALA A 119 -4.31 -3.52 11.25
N ARG A 120 -4.72 -4.07 12.40
CA ARG A 120 -4.95 -3.27 13.63
C ARG A 120 -3.70 -2.56 14.11
N ARG A 121 -2.52 -3.20 14.04
CA ARG A 121 -1.25 -2.56 14.44
C ARG A 121 -0.87 -1.42 13.49
N MET A 122 -1.01 -1.61 12.18
CA MET A 122 -0.78 -0.55 11.20
C MET A 122 -1.75 0.61 11.40
N MET A 123 -3.05 0.32 11.54
CA MET A 123 -4.07 1.35 11.75
C MET A 123 -3.90 2.07 13.09
N LYS A 124 -3.45 1.37 14.15
CA LYS A 124 -3.10 2.03 15.41
C LYS A 124 -1.97 3.04 15.23
N SER A 125 -0.91 2.69 14.52
CA SER A 125 0.18 3.62 14.21
C SER A 125 -0.33 4.84 13.42
N LEU A 126 -1.13 4.60 12.38
CA LEU A 126 -1.73 5.67 11.58
C LEU A 126 -2.60 6.59 12.43
N VAL A 127 -3.48 6.06 13.28
CA VAL A 127 -4.37 6.86 14.16
C VAL A 127 -3.57 7.63 15.23
N ASP A 128 -2.56 7.00 15.82
CA ASP A 128 -1.82 7.60 16.93
C ASP A 128 -0.88 8.70 16.44
N THR A 129 -0.20 8.47 15.31
CA THR A 129 0.94 9.29 14.87
C THR A 129 0.68 10.09 13.59
N TYR A 130 -0.15 9.58 12.68
CA TYR A 130 -0.31 10.17 11.34
C TYR A 130 -1.66 10.86 11.13
N ALA A 131 -2.69 10.54 11.91
CA ALA A 131 -4.00 11.13 11.75
C ALA A 131 -3.99 12.63 12.05
N VAL A 132 -4.70 13.40 11.23
CA VAL A 132 -4.92 14.83 11.47
C VAL A 132 -5.84 14.98 12.68
N LYS A 133 -5.28 15.48 13.78
CA LYS A 133 -6.02 15.75 15.04
C LYS A 133 -6.29 17.24 15.26
N ASP A 134 -5.58 18.09 14.54
CA ASP A 134 -5.73 19.53 14.55
C ASP A 134 -6.07 20.01 13.12
N PRO A 135 -7.29 20.51 12.89
CA PRO A 135 -7.72 21.01 11.59
C PRO A 135 -6.90 22.21 11.06
N SER A 136 -6.08 22.85 11.90
CA SER A 136 -5.16 23.89 11.45
C SER A 136 -3.92 23.35 10.74
N LEU A 137 -3.58 22.07 10.95
CA LEU A 137 -2.45 21.41 10.29
C LEU A 137 -2.79 20.99 8.86
N SER A 138 -4.00 20.46 8.65
CA SER A 138 -4.46 19.99 7.34
C SER A 138 -5.98 19.83 7.34
N ASN A 139 -6.58 19.87 6.15
CA ASN A 139 -7.97 19.52 5.91
C ASN A 139 -8.16 18.06 5.41
N GLY A 140 -7.07 17.29 5.28
CA GLY A 140 -7.11 15.85 5.05
C GLY A 140 -7.31 15.05 6.33
N LEU A 141 -7.23 13.72 6.25
CA LEU A 141 -7.46 12.82 7.39
C LEU A 141 -6.18 12.15 7.89
N VAL A 142 -5.24 11.85 7.00
CA VAL A 142 -3.96 11.20 7.34
C VAL A 142 -2.77 11.92 6.69
N LEU A 143 -1.82 12.36 7.51
CA LEU A 143 -0.61 13.08 7.12
C LEU A 143 0.45 12.15 6.50
N HIS A 144 1.50 12.75 5.96
CA HIS A 144 2.72 12.06 5.50
C HIS A 144 2.47 11.03 4.40
N GLY A 145 1.56 11.34 3.47
CA GLY A 145 1.43 10.67 2.19
C GLY A 145 2.42 11.23 1.17
N THR A 146 2.81 10.42 0.20
CA THR A 146 3.69 10.88 -0.89
C THR A 146 3.06 10.58 -2.24
N TYR A 147 2.52 11.59 -2.91
CA TYR A 147 1.95 11.46 -4.25
C TYR A 147 3.01 11.13 -5.30
N SER A 148 3.99 12.01 -5.50
CA SER A 148 4.96 11.84 -6.56
C SER A 148 6.28 12.50 -6.19
N LYS A 149 7.22 11.75 -5.62
CA LYS A 149 8.55 12.27 -5.27
C LYS A 149 9.49 12.16 -6.47
N LYS A 150 10.04 13.30 -6.89
CA LYS A 150 11.04 13.34 -7.96
C LYS A 150 12.39 12.79 -7.49
N THR A 151 13.03 11.99 -8.31
CA THR A 151 14.43 11.56 -8.15
C THR A 151 15.20 11.76 -9.46
N PRO A 152 16.54 11.66 -9.44
CA PRO A 152 17.33 11.61 -10.67
C PRO A 152 17.04 10.39 -11.57
N TYR A 153 16.43 9.33 -11.03
CA TYR A 153 16.24 8.05 -11.73
C TYR A 153 14.80 7.77 -12.16
N ASN A 154 13.86 8.67 -11.87
CA ASN A 154 12.47 8.54 -12.27
C ASN A 154 12.01 9.67 -13.19
N THR A 155 10.84 9.50 -13.79
CA THR A 155 10.32 10.42 -14.84
C THR A 155 9.13 11.25 -14.37
N CYS A 156 8.69 11.08 -13.12
CA CYS A 156 7.60 11.87 -12.57
C CYS A 156 7.97 13.35 -12.35
N ARG A 157 6.99 14.16 -11.94
CA ARG A 157 7.18 15.50 -11.39
C ARG A 157 7.12 15.43 -9.87
N GLY A 158 7.83 16.32 -9.19
CA GLY A 158 7.82 16.42 -7.73
C GLY A 158 6.57 17.15 -7.27
N GLU A 159 5.58 16.42 -6.75
CA GLU A 159 4.26 16.94 -6.38
C GLU A 159 3.71 16.16 -5.18
N GLY A 160 3.11 16.86 -4.22
CA GLY A 160 2.42 16.26 -3.07
C GLY A 160 3.30 15.32 -2.25
N VAL A 161 4.51 15.75 -1.87
CA VAL A 161 5.44 14.98 -1.04
C VAL A 161 5.29 15.40 0.40
N ASP A 162 5.10 14.44 1.31
CA ASP A 162 4.82 14.69 2.73
C ASP A 162 3.54 15.49 2.97
N GLU A 163 2.46 15.10 2.28
CA GLU A 163 1.16 15.78 2.27
C GLU A 163 0.02 14.81 2.60
N CYS A 164 -1.17 15.34 2.88
CA CYS A 164 -2.38 14.51 2.81
C CYS A 164 -2.69 14.17 1.34
N VAL A 165 -3.18 12.95 1.10
CA VAL A 165 -3.59 12.49 -0.22
C VAL A 165 -4.97 11.86 -0.16
N SER A 166 -5.85 12.23 -1.10
CA SER A 166 -7.27 11.86 -1.04
C SER A 166 -7.52 10.35 -1.07
N TRP A 167 -6.70 9.58 -1.81
CA TRP A 167 -6.79 8.12 -1.76
C TRP A 167 -6.32 7.57 -0.41
N GLY A 168 -5.31 8.18 0.22
CA GLY A 168 -4.86 7.82 1.56
C GLY A 168 -5.97 8.02 2.59
N ASP A 169 -6.66 9.15 2.52
CA ASP A 169 -7.83 9.46 3.35
C ASP A 169 -8.96 8.46 3.13
N TYR A 170 -9.26 8.12 1.87
CA TYR A 170 -10.27 7.12 1.52
C TYR A 170 -9.95 5.75 2.15
N TYR A 171 -8.76 5.20 1.91
CA TYR A 171 -8.41 3.87 2.42
C TYR A 171 -8.21 3.87 3.93
N PHE A 172 -7.77 4.99 4.52
CA PHE A 172 -7.72 5.16 5.97
C PHE A 172 -9.13 5.01 6.59
N MET A 173 -10.11 5.71 6.01
CA MET A 173 -11.50 5.61 6.44
C MET A 173 -12.14 4.25 6.14
N GLU A 174 -11.79 3.63 5.02
CA GLU A 174 -12.24 2.28 4.67
C GLU A 174 -11.73 1.26 5.71
N ALA A 175 -10.44 1.29 6.05
CA ALA A 175 -9.86 0.40 7.04
C ALA A 175 -10.46 0.61 8.44
N LEU A 176 -10.65 1.86 8.88
CA LEU A 176 -11.35 2.16 10.13
C LEU A 176 -12.78 1.63 10.12
N THR A 177 -13.48 1.78 8.99
CA THR A 177 -14.85 1.30 8.83
C THR A 177 -14.93 -0.23 8.92
N ARG A 178 -14.04 -0.94 8.23
CA ARG A 178 -13.91 -2.41 8.28
C ARG A 178 -13.59 -2.92 9.68
N LEU A 179 -12.80 -2.17 10.46
CA LEU A 179 -12.45 -2.53 11.85
C LEU A 179 -13.57 -2.24 12.85
N ALA A 180 -14.37 -1.20 12.61
CA ALA A 180 -15.42 -0.77 13.54
C ALA A 180 -16.74 -1.53 13.39
N ARG A 181 -17.02 -2.07 12.20
CA ARG A 181 -18.29 -2.75 11.89
C ARG A 181 -18.16 -3.71 10.72
N ASN A 182 -19.14 -4.60 10.59
CA ASN A 182 -19.31 -5.37 9.36
C ASN A 182 -19.60 -4.41 8.21
N TRP A 183 -18.72 -4.40 7.21
CA TRP A 183 -18.79 -3.53 6.05
C TRP A 183 -18.88 -4.37 4.78
N SER A 184 -19.75 -3.96 3.87
CA SER A 184 -19.83 -4.54 2.53
C SER A 184 -18.96 -3.72 1.60
N THR A 185 -18.06 -4.40 0.90
CA THR A 185 -17.15 -3.76 -0.06
C THR A 185 -17.92 -3.05 -1.18
N TYR A 186 -17.43 -1.87 -1.58
CA TYR A 186 -17.86 -1.20 -2.82
C TYR A 186 -17.14 -1.76 -4.06
N TRP A 187 -15.97 -2.35 -3.83
CA TRP A 187 -15.13 -3.01 -4.83
C TRP A 187 -15.70 -4.35 -5.21
#